data_AF-A0A522YEN3-F1
#
_entry.id   AF-A0A522YEN3-F1
#
_cell.length_a   1.000
_cell.length_b   1.000
_cell.length_c   1.000
_cell.angle_alpha   90.00
_cell.angle_beta   90.00
_cell.angle_gamma   90.00
#
_symmetry.space_group_name_H-M   'P 1'
#
loop_
_entity.id
_entity.type
_entity.pdbx_description
1 polymer ?
#
loop_
_entity_poly.entity_id
_entity_poly.type
_entity_poly.pdbx_seq_one_letter_code
_entity_poly.pdbx_strand_id
1 'polypeptide(L)'
;MLENFAKKIGYDDPLELSILKLESLLLSDYKISKRSVSLLLLQSEPEIMDLVKAKEGGRFQQILAVAKEASSHYHEPLSYIISIRRQEEANRICQMVMSFKEAHKFSFRERLSKIMMNPFTGAPILLAVLYYGLYKFVGTFGAGVLVDFLENKVFGNYVNPFMTDLVIRVIPFKMIQDLLVGQYGVITLGVRYAFAIILPIVGTFFFAFAIVEDTGYLPRLAMLIDQLFKKIGLSGRAVIP
;
A
#
# COMPACT_ATOMS: atom_id res chain seq x y z
N MET A 1 -10.40 -27.00 24.64
CA MET A 1 -9.83 -26.58 23.33
C MET A 1 -8.52 -25.77 23.45
N LEU A 2 -8.19 -25.20 24.62
CA LEU A 2 -6.94 -24.45 24.85
C LEU A 2 -5.76 -25.28 25.39
N GLU A 3 -5.98 -26.52 25.83
CA GLU A 3 -4.92 -27.38 26.40
C GLU A 3 -3.90 -27.90 25.38
N ASN A 4 -4.21 -27.86 24.08
CA ASN A 4 -3.30 -28.32 23.01
C ASN A 4 -2.23 -27.29 22.60
N PHE A 5 -2.29 -26.05 23.09
CA PHE A 5 -1.30 -25.01 22.74
C PHE A 5 -0.04 -25.03 23.61
N ALA A 6 -0.02 -25.81 24.69
CA ALA A 6 1.14 -25.97 25.56
C ALA A 6 2.11 -27.08 25.10
N LYS A 7 2.00 -27.53 23.85
CA LYS A 7 2.93 -28.53 23.30
C LYS A 7 4.25 -27.83 22.96
N LYS A 8 5.31 -28.16 23.68
CA LYS A 8 6.68 -27.70 23.37
C LYS A 8 7.01 -28.09 21.93
N ILE A 9 7.68 -27.21 21.18
CA ILE A 9 8.23 -27.56 19.86
C ILE A 9 9.20 -28.71 20.08
N GLY A 10 8.87 -29.87 19.50
CA GLY A 10 9.72 -31.05 19.51
C GLY A 10 10.71 -30.98 18.35
N TYR A 11 11.96 -31.32 18.64
CA TYR A 11 13.02 -31.49 17.65
C TYR A 11 13.31 -32.98 17.41
N ASP A 12 14.16 -33.29 16.44
CA ASP A 12 14.58 -34.67 16.18
C ASP A 12 15.30 -35.26 17.42
N ASP A 13 15.23 -36.59 17.60
CA ASP A 13 15.73 -37.28 18.81
C ASP A 13 17.17 -36.87 19.22
N PRO A 14 18.15 -36.73 18.31
CA PRO A 14 19.51 -36.35 18.71
C PRO A 14 19.62 -34.90 19.22
N LEU A 15 18.79 -33.99 18.70
CA LEU A 15 18.76 -32.60 19.15
C LEU A 15 18.08 -32.48 20.51
N GLU A 16 16.99 -33.23 20.74
CA GLU A 16 16.34 -33.29 22.06
C GLU A 16 17.24 -33.86 23.14
N LEU A 17 17.99 -34.93 22.84
CA LEU A 17 18.98 -35.47 23.79
C LEU A 17 20.06 -34.46 24.14
N SER A 18 20.52 -33.69 23.15
CA SER A 18 21.50 -32.61 23.35
C SER A 18 20.93 -31.48 24.22
N ILE A 19 19.68 -31.10 24.01
CA ILE A 19 18.97 -30.09 24.81
C ILE A 19 18.83 -30.57 26.26
N LEU A 20 18.43 -31.82 26.50
CA LEU A 20 18.30 -32.40 27.85
C LEU A 20 19.65 -32.46 28.58
N LYS A 21 20.71 -32.88 27.86
CA LYS A 21 22.08 -32.90 28.39
C LYS A 21 22.51 -31.49 28.81
N LEU A 22 22.28 -30.47 27.97
CA LEU A 22 22.55 -29.07 28.31
C LEU A 22 21.70 -28.56 29.48
N GLU A 23 20.40 -28.88 29.52
CA GLU A 23 19.51 -28.48 30.62
C GLU A 23 19.98 -29.01 31.98
N SER A 24 20.52 -30.23 32.01
CA SER A 24 21.08 -30.84 33.24
C SER A 24 22.35 -30.15 33.74
N LEU A 25 23.11 -29.53 32.83
CA LEU A 25 24.36 -28.82 33.15
C LEU A 25 24.13 -27.37 33.56
N LEU A 26 22.99 -26.79 33.19
CA LEU A 26 22.58 -25.43 33.55
C LEU A 26 21.98 -25.44 34.96
N LEU A 27 22.78 -25.14 35.99
CA LEU A 27 22.33 -25.14 37.38
C LEU A 27 21.91 -23.75 37.87
N SER A 28 22.35 -22.69 37.20
CA SER A 28 22.01 -21.32 37.57
C SER A 28 20.56 -20.97 37.23
N ASP A 29 20.05 -19.93 37.88
CA ASP A 29 18.76 -19.34 37.53
C ASP A 29 18.87 -18.39 36.35
N TYR A 30 17.97 -18.52 35.40
CA TYR A 30 17.89 -17.70 34.19
C TYR A 30 16.52 -17.01 34.12
N LYS A 31 16.45 -15.85 33.44
CA LYS A 31 15.18 -15.15 33.20
C LYS A 31 14.26 -15.90 32.23
N ILE A 32 14.83 -16.81 31.44
CA ILE A 32 14.14 -17.67 30.48
C ILE A 32 14.35 -19.13 30.89
N SER A 33 13.50 -20.03 30.38
CA SER A 33 13.65 -21.46 30.69
C SER A 33 15.02 -22.00 30.28
N LYS A 34 15.53 -22.98 31.04
CA LYS A 34 16.78 -23.69 30.72
C LYS A 34 16.77 -24.26 29.30
N ARG A 35 15.62 -24.75 28.83
CA ARG A 35 15.41 -25.19 27.44
C ARG A 35 15.72 -24.10 26.42
N SER A 36 15.21 -22.89 26.64
CA SER A 36 15.46 -21.76 25.75
C SER A 36 16.93 -21.37 25.76
N VAL A 37 17.59 -21.40 26.92
CA VAL A 37 19.05 -21.17 27.04
C VAL A 37 19.81 -22.22 26.24
N SER A 38 19.50 -23.51 26.41
CA SER A 38 20.10 -24.61 25.65
C SER A 38 19.93 -24.44 24.13
N LEU A 39 18.72 -24.09 23.68
CA LEU A 39 18.45 -23.85 22.26
C LEU A 39 19.23 -22.65 21.70
N LEU A 40 19.38 -21.57 22.46
CA LEU A 40 20.13 -20.39 22.02
C LEU A 40 21.66 -20.64 22.08
N LEU A 41 22.13 -21.45 23.03
CA LEU A 41 23.52 -21.92 23.06
C LEU A 41 23.87 -22.77 21.83
N LEU A 42 22.98 -23.68 21.43
CA LEU A 42 23.13 -24.49 20.21
C LEU A 42 23.12 -23.63 18.94
N GLN A 43 22.51 -22.45 18.99
CA GLN A 43 22.52 -21.46 17.91
C GLN A 43 23.75 -20.55 17.92
N SER A 44 24.63 -20.69 18.91
CA SER A 44 25.81 -19.83 19.13
C SER A 44 25.47 -18.35 19.30
N GLU A 45 24.35 -18.06 19.98
CA GLU A 45 23.90 -16.68 20.25
C GLU A 45 24.87 -15.97 21.22
N PRO A 46 25.58 -14.90 20.79
CA PRO A 46 26.66 -14.29 21.57
C PRO A 46 26.22 -13.83 22.97
N GLU A 47 25.06 -13.18 23.08
CA GLU A 47 24.55 -12.67 24.35
C GLU A 47 24.29 -13.80 25.37
N ILE A 48 23.83 -14.95 24.90
CA ILE A 48 23.56 -16.11 25.76
C ILE A 48 24.87 -16.79 26.16
N MET A 49 25.86 -16.85 25.27
CA MET A 49 27.17 -17.39 25.60
C MET A 49 27.84 -16.56 26.70
N ASP A 50 27.80 -15.23 26.61
CA ASP A 50 28.33 -14.33 27.65
C ASP A 50 27.55 -14.45 28.96
N LEU A 51 26.22 -14.54 28.89
CA LEU A 51 25.36 -14.75 30.07
C LEU A 51 25.69 -16.06 30.78
N VAL A 52 25.85 -17.16 30.04
CA VAL A 52 26.15 -18.47 30.61
C VAL A 52 27.59 -18.48 31.14
N LYS A 53 28.54 -17.84 30.47
CA LYS A 53 29.92 -17.68 30.97
C LYS A 53 29.97 -16.92 32.28
N ALA A 54 29.20 -15.83 32.41
CA ALA A 54 29.13 -15.02 33.62
C ALA A 54 28.48 -15.78 34.80
N LYS A 55 27.47 -16.61 34.54
CA LYS A 55 26.73 -17.33 35.60
C LYS A 55 27.35 -18.68 35.98
N GLU A 56 27.81 -19.45 35.00
CA GLU A 56 28.30 -20.83 35.18
C GLU A 56 29.82 -20.93 35.36
N GLY A 57 30.56 -19.85 35.07
CA GLY A 57 31.99 -19.74 35.32
C GLY A 57 32.79 -20.91 34.74
N GLY A 58 33.42 -21.71 35.60
CA GLY A 58 34.27 -22.84 35.21
C GLY A 58 33.54 -23.96 34.44
N ARG A 59 32.22 -24.10 34.59
CA ARG A 59 31.42 -25.09 33.84
C ARG A 59 31.12 -24.67 32.42
N PHE A 60 31.33 -23.40 32.06
CA PHE A 60 31.09 -22.89 30.73
C PHE A 60 31.81 -23.71 29.64
N GLN A 61 33.05 -24.13 29.91
CA GLN A 61 33.82 -24.95 28.95
C GLN A 61 33.19 -26.33 28.70
N GLN A 62 32.61 -26.95 29.74
CA GLN A 62 31.92 -28.23 29.61
C GLN A 62 30.61 -28.07 28.83
N ILE A 63 29.84 -27.02 29.13
CA ILE A 63 28.59 -26.68 28.43
C ILE A 63 28.87 -26.40 26.94
N LEU A 64 29.91 -25.63 26.65
CA LEU A 64 30.32 -25.31 25.29
C LEU A 64 30.79 -26.55 24.53
N ALA A 65 31.52 -27.46 25.20
CA ALA A 65 31.96 -28.72 24.60
C ALA A 65 30.76 -29.57 24.16
N VAL A 66 29.72 -29.66 24.99
CA VAL A 66 28.48 -30.38 24.66
C VAL A 66 27.73 -29.70 23.50
N ALA A 67 27.67 -28.37 23.48
CA ALA A 67 27.03 -27.64 22.38
C ALA A 67 27.79 -27.84 21.04
N LYS A 68 29.12 -27.85 21.07
CA LYS A 68 29.97 -28.13 19.91
C LYS A 68 29.85 -29.58 19.43
N GLU A 69 29.84 -30.53 20.37
CA GLU A 69 29.58 -31.95 20.09
C GLU A 69 28.23 -32.11 19.39
N ALA A 70 27.17 -31.48 19.91
CA ALA A 70 25.86 -31.51 19.26
C ALA A 70 25.92 -30.93 17.83
N SER A 71 26.62 -29.82 17.63
CA SER A 71 26.76 -29.21 16.30
C SER A 71 27.53 -30.07 15.30
N SER A 72 28.49 -30.91 15.74
CA SER A 72 29.27 -31.75 14.82
C SER A 72 28.48 -32.94 14.26
N HIS A 73 27.34 -33.28 14.86
CA HIS A 73 26.47 -34.35 14.38
C HIS A 73 25.57 -33.93 13.21
N TYR A 74 25.56 -32.64 12.86
CA TYR A 74 24.73 -32.09 11.80
C TYR A 74 25.59 -31.49 10.69
N HIS A 75 25.15 -31.68 9.45
CA HIS A 75 25.82 -31.12 8.26
C HIS A 75 25.55 -29.62 8.12
N GLU A 76 24.33 -29.21 8.47
CA GLU A 76 23.89 -27.82 8.47
C GLU A 76 24.07 -27.19 9.86
N PRO A 77 24.27 -25.86 9.95
CA PRO A 77 24.29 -25.17 11.23
C PRO A 77 23.02 -25.43 12.04
N LEU A 78 23.16 -25.72 13.33
CA LEU A 78 22.02 -25.96 14.21
C LEU A 78 21.04 -24.77 14.24
N SER A 79 21.53 -23.54 14.05
CA SER A 79 20.69 -22.35 13.91
C SER A 79 19.76 -22.38 12.71
N TYR A 80 20.21 -22.92 11.59
CA TYR A 80 19.37 -23.13 10.42
C TYR A 80 18.30 -24.19 10.70
N ILE A 81 18.69 -25.36 11.22
CA ILE A 81 17.78 -26.47 11.51
C ILE A 81 16.69 -26.05 12.51
N ILE A 82 17.08 -25.40 13.61
CA ILE A 82 16.15 -24.91 14.63
C ILE A 82 15.17 -23.88 14.05
N SER A 83 15.64 -23.01 13.16
CA SER A 83 14.81 -21.98 12.50
C SER A 83 13.80 -22.60 11.55
N ILE A 84 14.20 -23.57 10.73
CA ILE A 84 13.29 -24.30 9.84
C ILE A 84 12.21 -25.01 10.64
N ARG A 85 12.56 -25.73 11.72
CA ARG A 85 11.58 -26.40 12.58
C ARG A 85 10.58 -25.43 13.21
N ARG A 86 11.05 -24.26 13.67
CA ARG A 86 10.16 -23.21 14.19
C ARG A 86 9.22 -22.66 13.11
N GLN A 87 9.72 -22.46 11.90
CA GLN A 87 8.91 -21.98 10.78
C GLN A 87 7.86 -23.03 10.36
N GLU A 88 8.23 -24.31 10.32
CA GLU A 88 7.32 -25.42 10.04
C GLU A 88 6.19 -25.48 11.07
N GLU A 89 6.52 -25.37 12.36
CA GLU A 89 5.52 -25.41 13.42
C GLU A 89 4.63 -24.16 13.40
N ALA A 90 5.20 -22.98 13.14
CA ALA A 90 4.42 -21.75 12.94
C ALA A 90 3.45 -21.90 11.75
N ASN A 91 3.91 -22.46 10.63
CA ASN A 91 3.07 -22.73 9.47
C ASN A 91 1.96 -23.74 9.79
N ARG A 92 2.28 -24.79 10.54
CA ARG A 92 1.30 -25.80 11.01
C ARG A 92 0.21 -25.15 11.87
N ILE A 93 0.60 -24.29 12.81
CA ILE A 93 -0.35 -23.54 13.64
C ILE A 93 -1.20 -22.61 12.78
N CYS A 94 -0.58 -21.85 11.88
CA CYS A 94 -1.30 -20.99 10.93
C CYS A 94 -2.35 -21.78 10.13
N GLN A 95 -2.01 -22.95 9.59
CA GLN A 95 -2.94 -23.79 8.83
C GLN A 95 -4.11 -24.31 9.68
N MET A 96 -3.92 -24.55 10.99
CA MET A 96 -4.99 -25.01 11.88
C MET A 96 -5.98 -23.90 12.23
N VAL A 97 -5.53 -22.64 12.31
CA VAL A 97 -6.36 -21.50 12.76
C VAL A 97 -6.83 -20.61 11.63
N MET A 98 -6.18 -20.69 10.47
CA MET A 98 -6.54 -19.91 9.27
C MET A 98 -7.31 -20.78 8.30
N SER A 99 -8.58 -20.44 8.08
CA SER A 99 -9.32 -20.89 6.91
C SER A 99 -9.03 -19.92 5.77
N PHE A 100 -8.23 -20.35 4.79
CA PHE A 100 -8.19 -19.63 3.52
C PHE A 100 -9.53 -19.86 2.82
N LYS A 101 -10.30 -18.79 2.59
CA LYS A 101 -11.38 -18.87 1.59
C LYS A 101 -10.73 -19.33 0.29
N GLU A 102 -11.19 -20.46 -0.26
CA GLU A 102 -10.80 -20.87 -1.62
C GLU A 102 -10.87 -19.63 -2.52
N ALA A 103 -9.79 -19.39 -3.27
CA ALA A 103 -9.75 -18.33 -4.26
C ALA A 103 -10.88 -18.60 -5.27
N HIS A 104 -12.04 -18.02 -5.04
CA HIS A 104 -13.16 -18.07 -5.96
C HIS A 104 -12.63 -17.68 -7.35
N LYS A 105 -12.88 -18.56 -8.33
CA LYS A 105 -12.75 -18.35 -9.79
C LYS A 105 -12.45 -16.89 -10.12
N PHE A 106 -11.22 -16.59 -10.57
CA PHE A 106 -10.76 -15.27 -11.05
C PHE A 106 -11.87 -14.21 -11.01
N SER A 107 -11.93 -13.45 -9.91
CA SER A 107 -12.93 -12.40 -9.75
C SER A 107 -12.93 -11.53 -11.00
N PHE A 108 -14.10 -11.07 -11.45
CA PHE A 108 -14.22 -10.17 -12.60
C PHE A 108 -13.21 -9.01 -12.52
N ARG A 109 -12.95 -8.50 -11.31
CA ARG A 109 -11.93 -7.48 -11.01
C ARG A 109 -10.51 -7.91 -11.39
N GLU A 110 -10.15 -9.15 -11.14
CA GLU A 110 -8.82 -9.69 -11.39
C GLU A 110 -8.57 -9.93 -12.89
N ARG A 111 -9.59 -10.40 -13.62
CA ARG A 111 -9.54 -10.47 -15.09
C ARG A 111 -9.40 -9.09 -15.70
N LEU A 112 -10.21 -8.13 -15.25
CA LEU A 112 -10.15 -6.75 -15.72
C LEU A 112 -8.77 -6.13 -15.44
N SER A 113 -8.20 -6.38 -14.25
CA SER A 113 -6.86 -5.92 -13.90
C SER A 113 -5.80 -6.46 -14.86
N LYS A 114 -5.83 -7.76 -15.18
CA LYS A 114 -4.87 -8.36 -16.12
C LYS A 114 -4.98 -7.76 -17.53
N ILE A 115 -6.20 -7.54 -18.01
CA ILE A 115 -6.43 -6.93 -19.33
C ILE A 115 -5.92 -5.49 -19.36
N MET A 116 -6.16 -4.72 -18.30
CA MET A 116 -5.71 -3.34 -18.19
C MET A 116 -4.18 -3.20 -18.07
N MET A 117 -3.49 -4.21 -17.55
CA MET A 117 -2.03 -4.17 -17.33
C MET A 117 -1.21 -4.71 -18.50
N ASN A 118 -1.83 -5.43 -19.45
CA ASN A 118 -1.13 -5.89 -20.65
C ASN A 118 -0.96 -4.70 -21.63
N PRO A 119 0.26 -4.37 -22.10
CA PRO A 119 0.49 -3.24 -23.00
C PRO A 119 -0.38 -3.22 -24.26
N PHE A 120 -0.71 -4.39 -24.83
CA PHE A 120 -1.48 -4.47 -26.08
C PHE A 120 -2.97 -4.20 -25.88
N THR A 121 -3.56 -4.66 -24.78
CA THR A 121 -4.99 -4.44 -24.47
C THR A 121 -5.23 -3.23 -23.59
N GLY A 122 -4.30 -2.91 -22.71
CA GLY A 122 -4.34 -1.78 -21.79
C GLY A 122 -4.18 -0.43 -22.49
N ALA A 123 -3.38 -0.32 -23.55
CA ALA A 123 -3.24 0.92 -24.31
C ALA A 123 -4.54 1.35 -25.04
N PRO A 124 -5.27 0.45 -25.75
CA PRO A 124 -6.61 0.77 -26.25
C PRO A 124 -7.61 1.15 -25.16
N ILE A 125 -7.57 0.47 -24.01
CA ILE A 125 -8.45 0.81 -22.87
C ILE A 125 -8.10 2.19 -22.33
N LEU A 126 -6.82 2.54 -22.25
CA LEU A 126 -6.37 3.88 -21.86
C LEU A 126 -6.92 4.94 -22.79
N LEU A 127 -6.76 4.74 -24.10
CA LEU A 127 -7.31 5.67 -25.09
C LEU A 127 -8.83 5.80 -24.97
N ALA A 128 -9.54 4.70 -24.71
CA ALA A 128 -10.98 4.74 -24.47
C ALA A 128 -11.34 5.53 -23.21
N VAL A 129 -10.64 5.33 -22.09
CA VAL A 129 -10.88 6.08 -20.84
C VAL A 129 -10.59 7.56 -21.03
N LEU A 130 -9.49 7.92 -21.69
CA LEU A 130 -9.17 9.31 -22.01
C LEU A 130 -10.20 9.93 -22.96
N TYR A 131 -10.60 9.19 -24.00
CA TYR A 131 -11.56 9.67 -24.99
C TYR A 131 -12.97 9.86 -24.40
N TYR A 132 -13.50 8.86 -23.71
CA TYR A 132 -14.84 8.94 -23.15
C TYR A 132 -14.89 9.76 -21.86
N GLY A 133 -13.91 9.57 -20.97
CA GLY A 133 -13.88 10.20 -19.66
C GLY A 133 -13.39 11.65 -19.69
N LEU A 134 -12.30 11.95 -20.41
CA LEU A 134 -11.78 13.32 -20.45
C LEU A 134 -12.32 14.07 -21.66
N TYR A 135 -12.15 13.56 -22.88
CA TYR A 135 -12.50 14.32 -24.08
C TYR A 135 -14.02 14.51 -24.25
N LYS A 136 -14.81 13.43 -24.23
CA LYS A 136 -16.26 13.51 -24.40
C LYS A 136 -16.94 14.09 -23.17
N PHE A 137 -16.68 13.56 -21.99
CA PHE A 137 -17.39 14.00 -20.79
C PHE A 137 -16.95 15.39 -20.32
N VAL A 138 -15.66 15.66 -20.15
CA VAL A 138 -15.20 17.01 -19.74
C VAL A 138 -15.30 17.99 -20.90
N GLY A 139 -14.81 17.62 -22.08
CA GLY A 139 -14.76 18.54 -23.22
C GLY A 139 -16.11 18.80 -23.90
N THR A 140 -16.86 17.76 -24.24
CA THR A 140 -18.16 17.95 -24.93
C THR A 140 -19.29 18.28 -23.96
N PHE A 141 -19.43 17.52 -22.87
CA PHE A 141 -20.52 17.73 -21.92
C PHE A 141 -20.23 18.85 -20.92
N GLY A 142 -19.05 18.84 -20.27
CA GLY A 142 -18.63 19.90 -19.35
C GLY A 142 -18.46 21.25 -20.03
N ALA A 143 -17.49 21.36 -20.94
CA ALA A 143 -17.12 22.62 -21.57
C ALA A 143 -18.07 23.06 -22.69
N GLY A 144 -18.79 22.14 -23.33
CA GLY A 144 -19.82 22.48 -24.31
C GLY A 144 -21.16 22.70 -23.64
N VAL A 145 -21.84 21.61 -23.30
CA VAL A 145 -23.26 21.66 -22.87
C VAL A 145 -23.46 22.43 -21.56
N LEU A 146 -22.69 22.12 -20.51
CA LEU A 146 -22.86 22.74 -19.20
C LEU A 146 -22.45 24.21 -19.17
N VAL A 147 -21.32 24.55 -19.80
CA VAL A 147 -20.88 25.94 -19.93
C VAL A 147 -21.89 26.74 -20.75
N ASP A 148 -22.32 26.27 -21.93
CA ASP A 148 -23.30 27.00 -22.73
C ASP A 148 -24.61 27.24 -21.96
N PHE A 149 -25.05 26.24 -21.20
CA PHE A 149 -26.22 26.35 -20.35
C PHE A 149 -26.04 27.41 -19.24
N LEU A 150 -24.97 27.31 -18.46
CA LEU A 150 -24.73 28.24 -17.35
C LEU A 150 -24.42 29.64 -17.86
N GLU A 151 -23.60 29.76 -18.88
CA GLU A 151 -23.09 31.04 -19.35
C GLU A 151 -24.17 31.82 -20.10
N ASN A 152 -24.82 31.20 -21.07
CA ASN A 152 -25.79 31.89 -21.93
C ASN A 152 -27.19 31.87 -21.34
N LYS A 153 -27.65 30.72 -20.81
CA LYS A 153 -29.02 30.64 -20.28
C LYS A 153 -29.11 31.19 -18.87
N VAL A 154 -28.26 30.76 -17.95
CA VAL A 154 -28.37 31.19 -16.54
C VAL A 154 -27.82 32.59 -16.34
N PHE A 155 -26.55 32.81 -16.64
CA PHE A 155 -25.89 34.10 -16.42
C PHE A 155 -26.32 35.15 -17.44
N GLY A 156 -26.39 34.81 -18.71
CA GLY A 156 -26.80 35.73 -19.78
C GLY A 156 -28.23 36.25 -19.63
N ASN A 157 -29.20 35.36 -19.37
CA ASN A 157 -30.61 35.74 -19.39
C ASN A 157 -31.19 36.10 -18.02
N TYR A 158 -30.64 35.56 -16.92
CA TYR A 158 -31.22 35.77 -15.59
C TYR A 158 -30.28 36.53 -14.67
N VAL A 159 -29.07 36.01 -14.41
CA VAL A 159 -28.21 36.55 -13.34
C VAL A 159 -27.68 37.95 -13.71
N ASN A 160 -27.06 38.11 -14.87
CA ASN A 160 -26.46 39.39 -15.25
C ASN A 160 -27.53 40.50 -15.36
N PRO A 161 -28.66 40.32 -16.07
CA PRO A 161 -29.70 41.35 -16.15
C PRO A 161 -30.28 41.72 -14.79
N PHE A 162 -30.54 40.72 -13.94
CA PHE A 162 -31.04 40.95 -12.58
C PHE A 162 -30.05 41.75 -11.73
N MET A 163 -28.77 41.36 -11.74
CA MET A 163 -27.73 42.05 -10.98
C MET A 163 -27.49 43.47 -11.50
N THR A 164 -27.55 43.68 -12.81
CA THR A 164 -27.43 45.01 -13.42
C THR A 164 -28.57 45.93 -13.00
N ASP A 165 -29.83 45.48 -13.08
CA ASP A 165 -31.00 46.27 -12.66
C ASP A 165 -30.95 46.60 -11.16
N LEU A 166 -30.61 45.62 -10.32
CA LEU A 166 -30.45 45.82 -8.87
C LEU A 166 -29.37 46.88 -8.56
N VAL A 167 -28.20 46.76 -9.17
CA VAL A 167 -27.06 47.66 -8.91
C VAL A 167 -27.37 49.08 -9.40
N ILE A 168 -28.00 49.24 -10.57
CA ILE A 168 -28.38 50.57 -11.08
C ILE A 168 -29.42 51.24 -10.18
N ARG A 169 -30.37 50.48 -9.62
CA ARG A 169 -31.39 51.02 -8.70
C ARG A 169 -30.84 51.44 -7.35
N VAL A 170 -29.89 50.67 -6.81
CA VAL A 170 -29.40 50.85 -5.43
C VAL A 170 -28.20 51.79 -5.36
N ILE A 171 -27.30 51.75 -6.36
CA ILE A 171 -26.04 52.48 -6.31
C ILE A 171 -26.13 53.73 -7.20
N PRO A 172 -26.07 54.96 -6.66
CA PRO A 172 -26.18 56.18 -7.46
C PRO A 172 -24.88 56.56 -8.20
N PHE A 173 -23.73 56.01 -7.80
CA PHE A 173 -22.43 56.37 -8.36
C PHE A 173 -22.08 55.54 -9.61
N LYS A 174 -21.98 56.21 -10.76
CA LYS A 174 -21.74 55.57 -12.06
C LYS A 174 -20.43 54.77 -12.12
N MET A 175 -19.35 55.28 -11.51
CA MET A 175 -18.07 54.57 -11.46
C MET A 175 -18.16 53.20 -10.78
N ILE A 176 -18.97 53.09 -9.72
CA ILE A 176 -19.17 51.83 -8.98
C ILE A 176 -20.08 50.89 -9.78
N GLN A 177 -21.12 51.42 -10.44
CA GLN A 177 -21.95 50.62 -11.35
C GLN A 177 -21.09 50.00 -12.45
N ASP A 178 -20.22 50.78 -13.09
CA ASP A 178 -19.38 50.31 -14.19
C ASP A 178 -18.35 49.27 -13.70
N LEU A 179 -17.81 49.43 -12.49
CA LEU A 179 -16.91 48.44 -11.86
C LEU A 179 -17.62 47.11 -11.55
N LEU A 180 -18.87 47.14 -11.09
CA LEU A 180 -19.58 45.93 -10.67
C LEU A 180 -20.30 45.23 -11.83
N VAL A 181 -21.06 45.99 -12.60
CA VAL A 181 -22.00 45.48 -13.62
C VAL A 181 -21.81 46.12 -15.00
N GLY A 182 -20.74 46.89 -15.20
CA GLY A 182 -20.35 47.37 -16.53
C GLY A 182 -19.93 46.23 -17.46
N GLN A 183 -19.52 46.55 -18.69
CA GLN A 183 -19.13 45.55 -19.69
C GLN A 183 -17.97 44.65 -19.22
N TYR A 184 -17.04 45.21 -18.44
CA TYR A 184 -15.91 44.50 -17.82
C TYR A 184 -16.08 44.42 -16.29
N GLY A 185 -17.32 44.48 -15.82
CA GLY A 185 -17.64 44.48 -14.41
C GLY A 185 -17.25 43.18 -13.72
N VAL A 186 -16.94 43.26 -12.43
CA VAL A 186 -16.57 42.10 -11.61
C VAL A 186 -17.66 41.03 -11.63
N ILE A 187 -18.93 41.40 -11.62
CA ILE A 187 -20.06 40.46 -11.59
C ILE A 187 -20.38 39.96 -13.01
N THR A 188 -20.52 40.87 -13.96
CA THR A 188 -20.94 40.57 -15.34
C THR A 188 -19.93 39.72 -16.09
N LEU A 189 -18.63 39.94 -15.85
CA LEU A 189 -17.54 39.18 -16.47
C LEU A 189 -16.87 38.23 -15.48
N GLY A 190 -16.37 38.73 -14.36
CA GLY A 190 -15.56 37.95 -13.42
C GLY A 190 -16.31 36.78 -12.79
N VAL A 191 -17.43 37.06 -12.11
CA VAL A 191 -18.27 36.03 -11.47
C VAL A 191 -18.87 35.10 -12.52
N ARG A 192 -19.36 35.64 -13.64
CA ARG A 192 -19.84 34.83 -14.77
C ARG A 192 -18.79 33.84 -15.23
N TYR A 193 -17.55 34.26 -15.48
CA TYR A 193 -16.51 33.35 -15.99
C TYR A 193 -16.11 32.30 -14.94
N ALA A 194 -15.96 32.72 -13.68
CA ALA A 194 -15.60 31.81 -12.60
C ALA A 194 -16.65 30.69 -12.42
N PHE A 195 -17.93 31.04 -12.40
CA PHE A 195 -19.00 30.10 -12.07
C PHE A 195 -19.63 29.43 -13.30
N ALA A 196 -19.75 30.13 -14.42
CA ALA A 196 -20.39 29.60 -15.61
C ALA A 196 -19.43 28.86 -16.54
N ILE A 197 -18.14 29.18 -16.50
CA ILE A 197 -17.13 28.55 -17.38
C ILE A 197 -16.21 27.65 -16.58
N ILE A 198 -15.49 28.20 -15.60
CA ILE A 198 -14.42 27.45 -14.90
C ILE A 198 -15.00 26.33 -14.03
N LEU A 199 -15.99 26.64 -13.19
CA LEU A 199 -16.59 25.67 -12.26
C LEU A 199 -17.14 24.41 -12.94
N PRO A 200 -17.95 24.45 -14.01
CA PRO A 200 -18.43 23.23 -14.66
C PRO A 200 -17.32 22.42 -15.33
N ILE A 201 -16.32 23.08 -15.93
CA ILE A 201 -15.18 22.39 -16.58
C ILE A 201 -14.34 21.67 -15.51
N VAL A 202 -13.91 22.40 -14.48
CA VAL A 202 -13.09 21.86 -13.40
C VAL A 202 -13.86 20.82 -12.59
N GLY A 203 -15.14 21.06 -12.33
CA GLY A 203 -16.02 20.12 -11.63
C GLY A 203 -16.18 18.80 -12.39
N THR A 204 -16.46 18.86 -13.69
CA THR A 204 -16.56 17.64 -14.52
C THR A 204 -15.21 16.93 -14.66
N PHE A 205 -14.11 17.68 -14.75
CA PHE A 205 -12.75 17.12 -14.74
C PHE A 205 -12.46 16.34 -13.46
N PHE A 206 -12.64 16.95 -12.29
CA PHE A 206 -12.38 16.28 -11.01
C PHE A 206 -13.35 15.11 -10.76
N PHE A 207 -14.59 15.23 -11.21
CA PHE A 207 -15.53 14.10 -11.13
C PHE A 207 -15.06 12.91 -11.97
N ALA A 208 -14.67 13.15 -13.24
CA ALA A 208 -14.11 12.10 -14.09
C ALA A 208 -12.81 11.52 -13.53
N PHE A 209 -11.93 12.38 -13.01
CA PHE A 209 -10.68 11.99 -12.39
C PHE A 209 -10.90 11.13 -11.13
N ALA A 210 -11.83 11.51 -10.25
CA ALA A 210 -12.18 10.75 -9.07
C ALA A 210 -12.68 9.34 -9.41
N ILE A 211 -13.50 9.18 -10.46
CA ILE A 211 -13.93 7.85 -10.93
C ILE A 211 -12.72 7.02 -11.39
N VAL A 212 -11.79 7.62 -12.12
CA VAL A 212 -10.56 6.94 -12.59
C VAL A 212 -9.67 6.54 -11.41
N GLU A 213 -9.59 7.38 -10.38
CA GLU A 213 -8.85 7.13 -9.15
C GLU A 213 -9.48 6.02 -8.31
N ASP A 214 -10.77 6.12 -7.98
CA ASP A 214 -11.51 5.19 -7.13
C ASP A 214 -11.60 3.78 -7.74
N THR A 215 -11.60 3.68 -9.07
CA THR A 215 -11.56 2.37 -9.76
C THR A 215 -10.18 1.70 -9.70
N GLY A 216 -9.17 2.40 -9.15
CA GLY A 216 -7.79 1.94 -9.08
C GLY A 216 -7.13 1.87 -10.46
N TYR A 217 -7.59 2.68 -11.41
CA TYR A 217 -7.03 2.70 -12.77
C TYR A 217 -5.65 3.37 -12.80
N LEU A 218 -5.43 4.42 -12.00
CA LEU A 218 -4.15 5.14 -11.93
C LEU A 218 -2.96 4.23 -11.55
N PRO A 219 -3.02 3.37 -10.50
CA PRO A 219 -1.97 2.41 -10.23
C PRO A 219 -1.70 1.43 -11.39
N ARG A 220 -2.75 0.96 -12.08
CA ARG A 220 -2.62 0.04 -13.22
C ARG A 220 -1.97 0.73 -14.42
N LEU A 221 -2.32 1.98 -14.66
CA LEU A 221 -1.74 2.82 -15.69
C LEU A 221 -0.24 3.06 -15.45
N ALA A 222 0.14 3.38 -14.21
CA ALA A 222 1.54 3.55 -13.84
C ALA A 222 2.35 2.27 -14.13
N MET A 223 1.80 1.09 -13.80
CA MET A 223 2.42 -0.19 -14.12
C MET A 223 2.51 -0.48 -15.63
N LEU A 224 1.50 -0.10 -16.41
CA LEU A 224 1.54 -0.25 -17.86
C LEU A 224 2.61 0.65 -18.49
N ILE A 225 2.72 1.89 -18.02
CA ILE A 225 3.75 2.85 -18.45
C ILE A 225 5.15 2.36 -18.06
N ASP A 226 5.33 1.88 -16.82
CA ASP A 226 6.60 1.30 -16.36
C ASP A 226 7.02 0.10 -17.23
N GLN A 227 6.09 -0.79 -17.57
CA GLN A 227 6.36 -1.90 -18.50
C GLN A 227 6.74 -1.41 -19.90
N LEU A 228 6.11 -0.35 -20.40
CA LEU A 228 6.43 0.23 -21.70
C LEU A 228 7.84 0.87 -21.69
N PHE A 229 8.19 1.61 -20.64
CA PHE A 229 9.51 2.22 -20.49
C PHE A 229 10.62 1.19 -20.30
N LYS A 230 10.35 0.10 -19.58
CA LYS A 230 11.28 -1.05 -19.48
C LYS A 230 11.57 -1.66 -20.84
N LYS A 231 10.59 -1.75 -21.74
CA LYS A 231 10.80 -2.24 -23.12
C LYS A 231 11.69 -1.31 -23.95
N ILE A 232 11.74 -0.02 -23.62
CA ILE A 232 12.57 0.99 -24.31
C ILE A 232 13.97 1.10 -23.66
N GLY A 233 14.28 0.27 -22.65
CA GLY A 233 15.61 0.24 -22.02
C GLY A 233 15.80 1.26 -20.89
N LEU A 234 14.75 1.99 -20.51
CA LEU A 234 14.74 2.84 -19.32
C LEU A 234 14.52 1.95 -18.08
N SER A 235 15.57 1.21 -17.69
CA SER A 235 15.62 0.60 -16.36
C SER A 235 16.20 1.62 -15.38
N GLY A 236 15.61 1.75 -14.19
CA GLY A 236 16.05 2.68 -13.12
C GLY A 236 17.48 2.47 -12.58
N ARG A 237 18.37 1.82 -13.33
CA ARG A 237 19.82 1.69 -13.04
C ARG A 237 20.66 2.88 -13.53
N ALA A 238 20.06 3.88 -14.18
CA ALA A 238 20.76 5.14 -14.52
C ALA A 238 20.78 6.16 -13.36
N VAL A 239 20.26 5.79 -12.18
CA VAL A 239 20.20 6.64 -10.97
C VAL A 239 20.78 5.89 -9.77
N ILE A 240 21.92 5.23 -9.96
CA ILE A 240 22.76 4.76 -8.86
C ILE A 240 24.20 5.20 -9.20
N PRO A 241 24.70 6.28 -8.58
CA PRO A 241 26.14 6.51 -8.44
C PRO A 241 26.79 5.44 -7.56
#